data_AF-A0A8H9XKB7-F1
#
_entry.id   AF-A0A8H9XKB7-F1
#
_cell.length_a   1.000
_cell.length_b   1.000
_cell.length_c   1.000
_cell.angle_alpha   90.00
_cell.angle_beta   90.00
_cell.angle_gamma   90.00
#
_symmetry.space_group_name_H-M   'P 1'
#
loop_
_entity.id
_entity.type
_entity.pdbx_description
1 polymer ?
#
loop_
_entity_poly.entity_id
_entity_poly.type
_entity_poly.pdbx_seq_one_letter_code
_entity_poly.pdbx_strand_id
1 'polypeptide(L)'
;MSRVNRAEQQVAEVARPMAAAAFADALIDPASSFTRPADVIAHPGLRDDQKRIILLAWANDALGLEWADARDLTDFEAVSHLDALIDALEQFDPNAAADYRAVRKQVRSPSARRERKKR
;
A
#
# COMPACT_ATOMS: atom_id res chain seq x y z
N MET A 1 -9.89 11.17 -43.81
CA MET A 1 -8.88 10.26 -43.23
C MET A 1 -8.85 10.45 -41.73
N SER A 2 -9.40 9.52 -40.94
CA SER A 2 -8.90 9.16 -39.60
C SER A 2 -9.73 7.99 -39.09
N ARG A 3 -9.34 6.78 -39.49
CA ARG A 3 -9.76 5.55 -38.81
C ARG A 3 -8.90 5.47 -37.55
N VAL A 4 -9.29 6.22 -36.52
CA VAL A 4 -8.72 6.03 -35.18
C VAL A 4 -9.10 4.64 -34.70
N ASN A 5 -8.11 3.76 -34.79
CA ASN A 5 -7.97 2.41 -34.25
C ASN A 5 -9.12 1.90 -33.36
N ARG A 6 -10.06 1.20 -34.00
CA ARG A 6 -11.03 0.29 -33.34
C ARG A 6 -10.35 -0.83 -32.56
N ALA A 7 -9.14 -1.23 -32.97
CA ALA A 7 -8.32 -2.22 -32.26
C ALA A 7 -7.76 -1.68 -30.93
N GLU A 8 -7.27 -0.44 -30.90
CA GLU A 8 -6.79 0.21 -29.66
C GLU A 8 -7.93 0.44 -28.66
N GLN A 9 -9.13 0.79 -29.16
CA GLN A 9 -10.32 0.91 -28.32
C GLN A 9 -10.78 -0.43 -27.75
N GLN A 10 -10.70 -1.52 -28.51
CA GLN A 10 -11.00 -2.87 -28.00
C GLN A 10 -10.01 -3.34 -26.93
N VAL A 11 -8.72 -3.00 -27.06
CA VAL A 11 -7.72 -3.36 -26.04
C VAL A 11 -7.95 -2.56 -24.74
N ALA A 12 -8.29 -1.27 -24.85
CA ALA A 12 -8.64 -0.45 -23.70
C ALA A 12 -9.93 -0.90 -22.99
N GLU A 13 -10.90 -1.44 -23.73
CA GLU A 13 -12.18 -1.90 -23.18
C GLU A 13 -12.08 -3.29 -22.52
N VAL A 14 -11.24 -4.19 -23.03
CA VAL A 14 -10.98 -5.51 -22.41
C VAL A 14 -10.06 -5.42 -21.19
N ALA A 15 -9.15 -4.44 -21.13
CA ALA A 15 -8.30 -4.20 -19.97
C ALA A 15 -9.06 -3.60 -18.76
N ARG A 16 -10.16 -2.88 -19.01
CA ARG A 16 -10.93 -2.13 -18.01
C ARG A 16 -11.63 -3.01 -16.94
N PRO A 17 -12.26 -4.17 -17.27
CA PRO A 17 -12.82 -5.06 -16.26
C PRO A 17 -11.75 -5.84 -15.48
N MET A 18 -10.64 -6.26 -16.13
CA MET A 18 -9.55 -6.94 -15.43
C MET A 18 -8.84 -6.03 -14.42
N ALA A 19 -8.65 -4.75 -14.76
CA ALA A 19 -8.10 -3.76 -13.83
C ALA A 19 -9.01 -3.48 -12.63
N ALA A 20 -10.33 -3.54 -12.80
CA ALA A 20 -11.28 -3.34 -11.72
C ALA A 20 -11.31 -4.53 -10.74
N ALA A 21 -11.24 -5.76 -11.26
CA ALA A 21 -11.15 -6.97 -10.43
C ALA A 21 -9.83 -7.01 -9.65
N ALA A 22 -8.70 -6.78 -10.33
CA ALA A 22 -7.39 -6.71 -9.69
C ALA A 22 -7.31 -5.58 -8.64
N PHE A 23 -7.99 -4.46 -8.86
CA PHE A 23 -8.10 -3.39 -7.88
C PHE A 23 -8.95 -3.79 -6.67
N ALA A 24 -10.09 -4.44 -6.87
CA ALA A 24 -10.96 -4.88 -5.78
C ALA A 24 -10.28 -5.93 -4.89
N ASP A 25 -9.63 -6.92 -5.48
CA ASP A 25 -8.91 -7.97 -4.75
C ASP A 25 -7.74 -7.36 -3.94
N ALA A 26 -7.01 -6.42 -4.56
CA ALA A 26 -5.92 -5.70 -3.90
C ALA A 26 -6.35 -4.74 -2.79
N LEU A 27 -7.63 -4.39 -2.69
CA LEU A 27 -8.15 -3.64 -1.54
C LEU A 27 -8.56 -4.54 -0.37
N ILE A 28 -8.78 -5.83 -0.63
CA ILE A 28 -9.11 -6.81 0.42
C ILE A 28 -7.83 -7.36 1.03
N ASP A 29 -6.91 -7.81 0.18
CA ASP A 29 -5.60 -8.32 0.59
C ASP A 29 -4.52 -7.89 -0.41
N PRO A 30 -3.93 -6.69 -0.19
CA PRO A 30 -2.88 -6.17 -1.06
C PRO A 30 -1.65 -7.10 -1.10
N ALA A 31 -1.31 -7.76 0.01
CA ALA A 31 -0.11 -8.58 0.14
C ALA A 31 -0.24 -9.94 -0.56
N SER A 32 -1.46 -10.45 -0.71
CA SER A 32 -1.75 -11.62 -1.57
C SER A 32 -1.77 -11.26 -3.05
N SER A 33 -2.21 -10.05 -3.38
CA SER A 33 -2.31 -9.56 -4.77
C SER A 33 -0.96 -9.11 -5.35
N PHE A 34 -0.06 -8.60 -4.51
CA PHE A 34 1.23 -8.07 -4.91
C PHE A 34 2.34 -8.55 -3.97
N THR A 35 3.49 -8.93 -4.52
CA THR A 35 4.64 -9.36 -3.71
C THR A 35 5.40 -8.17 -3.13
N ARG A 36 5.48 -7.06 -3.86
CA ARG A 36 6.17 -5.84 -3.43
C ARG A 36 5.34 -4.59 -3.72
N PRO A 37 5.50 -3.51 -2.92
CA PRO A 37 4.88 -2.22 -3.21
C PRO A 37 5.23 -1.67 -4.61
N ALA A 38 6.45 -1.94 -5.07
CA ALA A 38 6.91 -1.57 -6.41
C ALA A 38 6.08 -2.21 -7.54
N ASP A 39 5.51 -3.40 -7.30
CA ASP A 39 4.68 -4.10 -8.30
C ASP A 39 3.37 -3.35 -8.55
N VAL A 40 2.83 -2.66 -7.52
CA VAL A 40 1.66 -1.79 -7.64
C VAL A 40 1.95 -0.60 -8.56
N ILE A 41 3.14 0.01 -8.40
CA ILE A 41 3.60 1.14 -9.21
C ILE A 41 3.76 0.73 -10.68
N ALA A 42 4.38 -0.43 -10.90
CA ALA A 42 4.66 -0.96 -12.23
C ALA A 42 3.40 -1.48 -12.95
N HIS A 43 2.28 -1.68 -12.25
CA HIS A 43 1.09 -2.28 -12.83
C HIS A 43 0.48 -1.39 -13.94
N PRO A 44 0.49 -1.84 -15.21
CA PRO A 44 0.08 -1.01 -16.35
C PRO A 44 -1.44 -0.80 -16.43
N GLY A 45 -2.22 -1.69 -15.82
CA GLY A 45 -3.69 -1.61 -15.80
C GLY A 45 -4.26 -0.72 -14.70
N LEU A 46 -3.45 -0.28 -13.73
CA LEU A 46 -3.93 0.55 -12.62
C LEU A 46 -3.72 2.02 -12.94
N ARG A 47 -4.72 2.83 -12.64
CA ARG A 47 -4.60 4.29 -12.64
C ARG A 47 -3.87 4.78 -11.38
N ASP A 48 -3.32 5.98 -11.42
CA ASP A 48 -2.58 6.56 -10.30
C ASP A 48 -3.43 6.70 -9.04
N ASP A 49 -4.73 7.03 -9.16
CA ASP A 49 -5.66 7.06 -8.03
C ASP A 49 -5.85 5.67 -7.41
N GLN A 50 -5.93 4.63 -8.23
CA GLN A 50 -6.05 3.25 -7.76
C GLN A 50 -4.77 2.77 -7.07
N LYS A 51 -3.60 3.08 -7.65
CA LYS A 51 -2.29 2.78 -7.04
C LYS A 51 -2.17 3.44 -5.68
N ARG A 52 -2.53 4.71 -5.57
CA ARG A 52 -2.58 5.45 -4.30
C ARG A 52 -3.47 4.75 -3.27
N ILE A 53 -4.68 4.36 -3.64
CA ILE A 53 -5.64 3.74 -2.71
C ILE A 53 -5.13 2.36 -2.24
N ILE A 54 -4.60 1.53 -3.14
CA ILE A 54 -3.98 0.24 -2.77
C ILE A 54 -2.80 0.45 -1.81
N LEU A 55 -1.89 1.38 -2.13
CA LEU A 55 -0.72 1.67 -1.30
C LEU A 55 -1.13 2.20 0.09
N LEU A 56 -2.18 3.02 0.18
CA LEU A 56 -2.72 3.51 1.45
C LEU A 56 -3.32 2.38 2.30
N ALA A 57 -4.11 1.49 1.68
CA ALA A 57 -4.69 0.34 2.37
C ALA A 57 -3.58 -0.57 2.92
N TRP A 58 -2.60 -0.90 2.08
CA TRP A 58 -1.49 -1.76 2.47
C TRP A 58 -0.58 -1.13 3.53
N ALA A 59 -0.32 0.18 3.44
CA ALA A 59 0.43 0.91 4.47
C ALA A 59 -0.28 0.87 5.83
N ASN A 60 -1.61 0.98 5.83
CA ASN A 60 -2.40 0.87 7.05
C ASN A 60 -2.32 -0.54 7.68
N ASP A 61 -2.42 -1.59 6.86
CA ASP A 61 -2.30 -2.98 7.32
C ASP A 61 -0.91 -3.26 7.90
N ALA A 62 0.15 -2.85 7.18
CA ALA A 62 1.53 -2.98 7.63
C ALA A 62 1.80 -2.19 8.91
N LEU A 63 1.22 -0.99 9.05
CA LEU A 63 1.30 -0.22 10.29
C LEU A 63 0.59 -0.94 11.45
N GLY A 64 -0.58 -1.56 11.20
CA GLY A 64 -1.29 -2.36 12.20
C GLY A 64 -0.45 -3.51 12.74
N LEU A 65 0.23 -4.24 11.85
CA LEU A 65 1.18 -5.30 12.22
C LEU A 65 2.37 -4.76 13.02
N GLU A 66 2.96 -3.64 12.59
CA GLU A 66 4.07 -3.00 13.31
C GLU A 66 3.64 -2.51 14.71
N TRP A 67 2.41 -2.03 14.85
CA TRP A 67 1.84 -1.68 16.16
C TRP A 67 1.61 -2.89 17.07
N ALA A 68 1.21 -4.04 16.49
CA ALA A 68 1.01 -5.28 17.23
C ALA A 68 2.33 -5.89 17.69
N ASP A 69 3.33 -5.93 16.82
CA ASP A 69 4.71 -6.36 17.13
C ASP A 69 5.36 -5.45 18.18
N ALA A 70 5.24 -4.12 18.04
CA ALA A 70 5.75 -3.18 19.05
C ALA A 70 5.17 -3.40 20.45
N ARG A 71 4.00 -4.06 20.55
CA ARG A 71 3.28 -4.40 21.77
C ARG A 71 3.44 -5.85 22.22
N ASP A 72 4.28 -6.64 21.53
CA ASP A 72 4.48 -8.06 21.84
C ASP A 72 3.16 -8.85 21.76
N LEU A 73 2.24 -8.40 20.90
CA LEU A 73 0.94 -9.05 20.67
C LEU A 73 1.02 -10.11 19.57
N THR A 74 2.21 -10.35 19.02
CA THR A 74 2.46 -11.33 17.97
C THR A 74 3.85 -11.94 18.16
N ASP A 75 3.95 -13.27 18.04
CA ASP A 75 5.22 -14.01 18.15
C ASP A 75 6.03 -14.03 16.83
N PHE A 76 5.53 -13.36 15.78
CA PHE A 76 6.12 -13.34 14.45
C PHE A 76 7.08 -12.15 14.29
N GLU A 77 8.27 -12.40 13.74
CA GLU A 77 9.21 -11.35 13.36
C GLU A 77 8.57 -10.48 12.28
N ALA A 78 8.20 -9.24 12.63
CA ALA A 78 7.54 -8.34 11.70
C ALA A 78 8.51 -7.91 10.58
N VAL A 79 8.44 -8.58 9.43
CA VAL A 79 8.96 -8.04 8.17
C VAL A 79 8.03 -6.90 7.76
N SER A 80 8.20 -5.73 8.37
CA SER A 80 7.38 -4.56 8.04
C SER A 80 7.86 -3.96 6.71
N HIS A 81 7.11 -4.23 5.64
CA HIS A 81 7.29 -3.58 4.33
C HIS A 81 6.90 -2.09 4.37
N LEU A 82 6.57 -1.54 5.54
CA LEU A 82 6.05 -0.18 5.70
C LEU A 82 7.01 0.88 5.16
N ASP A 83 8.33 0.69 5.29
CA ASP A 83 9.32 1.59 4.69
C ASP A 83 9.17 1.67 3.17
N ALA A 84 9.14 0.51 2.50
CA ALA A 84 8.97 0.44 1.05
C ALA A 84 7.59 0.94 0.59
N LEU A 85 6.54 0.75 1.40
CA LEU A 85 5.20 1.26 1.13
C LEU A 85 5.14 2.79 1.20
N ILE A 86 5.81 3.38 2.18
CA ILE A 86 5.91 4.84 2.31
C ILE A 86 6.68 5.44 1.14
N ASP A 87 7.80 4.84 0.75
CA ASP A 87 8.60 5.31 -0.39
C ASP A 87 7.83 5.17 -1.72
N ALA A 88 7.01 4.13 -1.86
CA ALA A 88 6.09 3.97 -2.98
C ALA A 88 4.98 5.04 -2.96
N LEU A 89 4.40 5.29 -1.79
CA LEU A 89 3.30 6.24 -1.61
C LEU A 89 3.75 7.68 -1.87
N GLU A 90 5.01 8.03 -1.57
CA GLU A 90 5.56 9.37 -1.80
C GLU A 90 5.42 9.84 -3.25
N GLN A 91 5.41 8.91 -4.22
CA GLN A 91 5.23 9.22 -5.64
C GLN A 91 3.79 9.64 -5.99
N PHE A 92 2.80 9.21 -5.20
CA PHE A 92 1.37 9.43 -5.49
C PHE A 92 0.68 10.35 -4.46
N ASP A 93 1.19 10.38 -3.23
CA ASP A 93 0.67 11.14 -2.09
C ASP A 93 1.78 11.46 -1.08
N PRO A 94 2.56 12.54 -1.32
CA PRO A 94 3.66 12.91 -0.45
C PRO A 94 3.20 13.35 0.96
N ASN A 95 1.98 13.88 1.08
CA ASN A 95 1.43 14.27 2.38
C ASN A 95 1.13 13.03 3.23
N ALA A 96 0.44 12.04 2.67
CA ALA A 96 0.18 10.80 3.39
C ALA A 96 1.48 10.05 3.72
N ALA A 97 2.46 10.03 2.81
CA ALA A 97 3.77 9.45 3.08
C ALA A 97 4.44 10.12 4.30
N ALA A 98 4.40 11.45 4.40
CA ALA A 98 4.93 12.18 5.54
C ALA A 98 4.21 11.82 6.86
N ASP A 99 2.88 11.70 6.84
CA ASP A 99 2.09 11.30 7.99
C ASP A 99 2.45 9.89 8.48
N TYR A 100 2.55 8.91 7.56
CA TYR A 100 2.96 7.55 7.90
C TYR A 100 4.41 7.50 8.46
N ARG A 101 5.34 8.29 7.92
CA ARG A 101 6.70 8.42 8.48
C ARG A 101 6.65 8.96 9.92
N ALA A 102 5.80 9.94 10.19
CA ALA A 102 5.66 10.52 11.53
C ALA A 102 5.06 9.51 12.52
N VAL A 103 3.97 8.83 12.16
CA VAL A 103 3.33 7.82 13.02
C VAL A 103 4.30 6.68 13.31
N ARG A 104 4.99 6.15 12.29
CA ARG A 104 5.96 5.05 12.49
C ARG A 104 7.08 5.41 13.47
N LYS A 105 7.61 6.64 13.40
CA LYS A 105 8.60 7.13 14.38
C LYS A 105 8.06 7.10 15.80
N GLN A 106 6.77 7.41 16.00
CA GLN A 106 6.14 7.35 17.32
C GLN A 106 6.00 5.91 17.81
N VAL A 107 5.63 4.96 16.95
CA VAL A 107 5.50 3.52 17.29
C VAL A 107 6.83 2.92 17.72
N ARG A 108 7.90 3.23 17.00
CA ARG A 108 9.26 2.74 17.30
C ARG A 108 9.92 3.46 18.48
N SER A 109 9.34 4.55 18.98
CA SER A 109 9.95 5.33 20.06
C SER A 109 9.88 4.60 21.42
N PRO A 110 11.01 4.47 22.15
CA PRO A 110 11.08 3.72 23.40
C PRO A 110 10.24 4.31 24.55
N SER A 111 9.83 5.57 24.46
CA SER A 111 8.89 6.21 25.41
C SER A 111 7.51 5.56 25.38
N ALA A 112 7.00 5.13 24.23
CA ALA A 112 5.74 4.39 24.13
C ALA A 112 5.81 3.01 24.82
N ARG A 113 6.99 2.35 24.77
CA ARG A 113 7.27 1.10 25.49
C ARG A 113 7.42 1.29 27.01
N ARG A 114 7.98 2.41 27.47
CA ARG A 114 8.27 2.68 28.89
C ARG A 114 7.09 3.22 29.70
N GLU A 115 6.24 4.08 29.10
CA GLU A 115 5.11 4.72 29.78
C GLU A 115 4.11 3.71 30.38
N ARG A 116 4.01 2.51 29.80
CA ARG A 116 3.03 1.49 30.20
C ARG A 116 3.56 0.36 31.07
N LYS A 117 4.87 0.15 31.17
CA LYS A 117 5.45 -0.83 32.12
C LYS A 117 5.39 -0.36 33.59
N LYS A 118 4.97 0.90 33.80
CA LYS A 118 4.70 1.51 35.12
C LYS A 118 3.21 1.53 35.50
N ARG A 119 2.32 0.99 34.66
CA ARG A 119 0.88 0.87 34.97
C ARG A 119 0.53 -0.55 35.38
#